data_AF-A0A132CHS4-F1
#
_entry.id   AF-A0A132CHS4-F1
#
_cell.length_a   1.000
_cell.length_b   1.000
_cell.length_c   1.000
_cell.angle_alpha   90.00
_cell.angle_beta   90.00
_cell.angle_gamma   90.00
#
_symmetry.space_group_name_H-M   'P 1'
#
loop_
_entity.id
_entity.type
_entity.pdbx_description
1 polymer ?
#
loop_
_entity_poly.entity_id
_entity_poly.type
_entity_poly.pdbx_seq_one_letter_code
_entity_poly.pdbx_strand_id
1 'polypeptide(L)'
;MKPRKQRAFETLLARREQRGAKLRAEQTAQRAERDAAATELAEGEAHARAKLDAANRYAARVDAMAAGRAPFAIADYAACRRYRDALLDAHALADAQCVRLRAALQTKLDQLATTARRIARNDAQIDVVRERVRRLARAADAAAEDVQDEEIEEGVLAHRLAAARASTEACE
;
A
#
# COMPACT_ATOMS: atom_id res chain seq x y z
N MET A 1 -15.37 24.68 -27.07
CA MET A 1 -14.42 23.53 -27.27
C MET A 1 -13.38 23.56 -26.16
N LYS A 2 -13.18 22.49 -25.37
CA LYS A 2 -12.25 22.52 -24.22
C LYS A 2 -10.80 22.87 -24.64
N PRO A 3 -10.09 23.76 -23.91
CA PRO A 3 -8.70 24.12 -24.22
C PRO A 3 -7.77 22.90 -24.26
N ARG A 4 -6.81 22.85 -25.19
CA ARG A 4 -5.82 21.76 -25.30
C ARG A 4 -5.10 21.48 -23.98
N LYS A 5 -4.81 22.54 -23.22
CA LYS A 5 -4.16 22.48 -21.89
C LYS A 5 -5.03 21.75 -20.87
N GLN A 6 -6.34 21.98 -20.84
CA GLN A 6 -7.26 21.29 -19.93
C GLN A 6 -7.33 19.79 -20.25
N ARG A 7 -7.47 19.41 -21.53
CA ARG A 7 -7.47 18.01 -21.97
C ARG A 7 -6.19 17.26 -21.60
N ALA A 8 -5.04 17.93 -21.69
CA ALA A 8 -3.76 17.37 -21.29
C ALA A 8 -3.69 17.06 -19.79
N PHE A 9 -4.17 17.97 -18.93
CA PHE A 9 -4.24 17.73 -17.48
C PHE A 9 -5.29 16.67 -17.11
N GLU A 10 -6.43 16.61 -17.79
CA GLU A 10 -7.43 15.53 -17.61
C GLU A 10 -6.84 14.16 -17.95
N THR A 11 -6.09 14.06 -19.06
CA THR A 11 -5.40 12.81 -19.45
C THR A 11 -4.33 12.41 -18.42
N LEU A 12 -3.58 13.40 -17.93
CA LEU A 12 -2.56 13.20 -16.91
C LEU A 12 -3.16 12.73 -15.57
N LEU A 13 -4.34 13.26 -15.21
CA LEU A 13 -5.11 12.84 -14.04
C LEU A 13 -5.54 11.38 -14.17
N ALA A 14 -6.18 11.01 -15.29
CA ALA A 14 -6.63 9.65 -15.53
C ALA A 14 -5.48 8.62 -15.46
N ARG A 15 -4.31 8.96 -16.04
CA ARG A 15 -3.10 8.12 -15.94
C ARG A 15 -2.62 7.95 -14.49
N ARG A 16 -2.69 9.00 -13.68
CA ARG A 16 -2.31 8.91 -12.26
C ARG A 16 -3.31 8.09 -11.45
N GLU A 17 -4.60 8.26 -11.68
CA GLU A 17 -5.64 7.47 -11.03
C GLU A 17 -5.50 5.99 -11.36
N GLN A 18 -5.24 5.66 -12.64
CA GLN A 18 -4.93 4.28 -13.05
C GLN A 18 -3.68 3.73 -12.36
N ARG A 19 -2.61 4.54 -12.25
CA ARG A 19 -1.39 4.15 -11.51
C ARG A 19 -1.69 3.94 -10.02
N GLY A 20 -2.49 4.80 -9.42
CA GLY A 20 -2.92 4.68 -8.03
C GLY A 20 -3.72 3.41 -7.77
N ALA A 21 -4.61 3.01 -8.70
CA ALA A 21 -5.32 1.74 -8.62
C ALA A 21 -4.36 0.54 -8.69
N LYS A 22 -3.37 0.58 -9.61
CA LYS A 22 -2.33 -0.46 -9.70
C LYS A 22 -1.49 -0.58 -8.43
N LEU A 23 -1.08 0.55 -7.84
CA LEU A 23 -0.31 0.55 -6.59
C LEU A 23 -1.09 -0.03 -5.41
N ARG A 24 -2.41 0.22 -5.35
CA ARG A 24 -3.28 -0.36 -4.31
C ARG A 24 -3.47 -1.86 -4.51
N ALA A 25 -3.61 -2.33 -5.75
CA ALA A 25 -3.63 -3.75 -6.06
C ALA A 25 -2.31 -4.45 -5.67
N GLU A 26 -1.16 -3.83 -6.00
CA GLU A 26 0.17 -4.27 -5.58
C GLU A 26 0.28 -4.34 -4.05
N GLN A 27 -0.19 -3.31 -3.33
CA GLN A 27 -0.19 -3.30 -1.87
C GLN A 27 -1.06 -4.42 -1.28
N THR A 28 -2.23 -4.72 -1.85
CA THR A 28 -3.08 -5.83 -1.41
C THR A 28 -2.37 -7.17 -1.55
N ALA A 29 -1.71 -7.42 -2.70
CA ALA A 29 -0.92 -8.62 -2.90
C ALA A 29 0.24 -8.73 -1.89
N GLN A 30 0.97 -7.62 -1.67
CA GLN A 30 2.05 -7.57 -0.68
C GLN A 30 1.56 -7.84 0.76
N ARG A 31 0.34 -7.43 1.12
CA ARG A 31 -0.26 -7.75 2.43
C ARG A 31 -0.53 -9.23 2.59
N ALA A 32 -1.07 -9.87 1.55
CA ALA A 32 -1.30 -11.31 1.55
C ALA A 32 0.02 -12.09 1.67
N GLU A 33 1.07 -11.67 0.96
CA GLU A 33 2.41 -12.26 1.08
C GLU A 33 3.00 -12.08 2.49
N ARG A 34 2.82 -10.90 3.10
CA ARG A 34 3.23 -10.66 4.49
C ARG A 34 2.48 -11.57 5.44
N ASP A 35 1.17 -11.75 5.27
CA ASP A 35 0.37 -12.64 6.14
C ASP A 35 0.80 -14.09 6.02
N ALA A 36 1.05 -14.57 4.79
CA ALA A 36 1.59 -15.91 4.58
C ALA A 36 2.95 -16.07 5.28
N ALA A 37 3.86 -15.11 5.14
CA ALA A 37 5.18 -15.15 5.80
C ALA A 37 5.09 -15.07 7.32
N ALA A 38 4.12 -14.31 7.87
CA ALA A 38 3.89 -14.24 9.31
C ALA A 38 3.36 -15.57 9.87
N THR A 39 2.45 -16.23 9.14
CA THR A 39 1.96 -17.56 9.50
C THR A 39 3.09 -18.59 9.46
N GLU A 40 3.90 -18.61 8.39
CA GLU A 40 5.05 -19.53 8.28
C GLU A 40 6.05 -19.34 9.42
N LEU A 41 6.33 -18.07 9.80
CA LEU A 41 7.17 -17.78 10.95
C LEU A 41 6.57 -18.31 12.26
N ALA A 42 5.27 -18.08 12.50
CA ALA A 42 4.61 -18.53 13.72
C ALA A 42 4.62 -20.06 13.85
N GLU A 43 4.39 -20.77 12.74
CA GLU A 43 4.51 -22.23 12.68
C GLU A 43 5.94 -22.71 12.95
N GLY A 44 6.94 -22.04 12.35
CA GLY A 44 8.35 -22.31 12.59
C GLY A 44 8.75 -22.12 14.06
N GLU A 45 8.31 -21.03 14.68
CA GLU A 45 8.59 -20.73 16.09
C GLU A 45 7.92 -21.75 17.02
N ALA A 46 6.68 -22.13 16.74
CA ALA A 46 5.98 -23.18 17.48
C ALA A 46 6.72 -24.52 17.37
N HIS A 47 7.20 -24.87 16.18
CA HIS A 47 7.97 -26.09 15.95
C HIS A 47 9.33 -26.06 16.69
N ALA A 48 10.05 -24.96 16.63
CA ALA A 48 11.30 -24.78 17.36
C ALA A 48 11.09 -24.89 18.88
N ARG A 49 10.03 -24.27 19.41
CA ARG A 49 9.67 -24.34 20.82
C ARG A 49 9.30 -25.75 21.27
N ALA A 50 8.52 -26.48 20.47
CA ALA A 50 8.16 -27.86 20.80
C ALA A 50 9.38 -28.78 20.94
N LYS A 51 10.41 -28.58 20.12
CA LYS A 51 11.69 -29.31 20.22
C LYS A 51 12.45 -28.97 21.49
N LEU A 52 12.52 -27.69 21.84
CA LEU A 52 13.17 -27.23 23.08
C LEU A 52 12.45 -27.78 24.32
N ASP A 53 11.12 -27.71 24.33
CA ASP A 53 10.31 -28.27 25.42
C ASP A 53 10.51 -29.78 25.55
N ALA A 54 10.62 -30.50 24.44
CA ALA A 54 10.97 -31.92 24.45
C ALA A 54 12.37 -32.15 25.04
N ALA A 55 13.39 -31.40 24.61
CA ALA A 55 14.74 -31.50 25.15
C ALA A 55 14.77 -31.25 26.67
N ASN A 56 14.02 -30.26 27.15
CA ASN A 56 13.89 -29.94 28.57
C ASN A 56 13.25 -31.08 29.37
N ARG A 57 12.24 -31.76 28.82
CA ARG A 57 11.66 -32.97 29.47
C ARG A 57 12.68 -34.09 29.60
N TYR A 58 13.51 -34.33 28.58
CA TYR A 58 14.57 -35.33 28.66
C TYR A 58 15.71 -34.90 29.60
N ALA A 59 16.04 -33.62 29.67
CA ALA A 59 16.98 -33.09 30.65
C ALA A 59 16.49 -33.35 32.08
N ALA A 60 15.23 -33.01 32.39
CA ALA A 60 14.64 -33.28 33.70
C ALA A 60 14.62 -34.77 34.06
N ARG A 61 14.37 -35.65 33.07
CA ARG A 61 14.43 -37.10 33.27
C ARG A 61 15.85 -37.59 33.58
N VAL A 62 16.85 -37.08 32.87
CA VAL A 62 18.27 -37.36 33.11
C VAL A 62 18.68 -36.92 34.52
N ASP A 63 18.26 -35.72 34.94
CA ASP A 63 18.55 -35.20 36.27
C ASP A 63 17.87 -36.00 37.38
N ALA A 64 16.63 -36.46 37.15
CA ALA A 64 15.92 -37.33 38.09
C ALA A 64 16.61 -38.70 38.25
N MET A 65 17.10 -39.29 37.16
CA MET A 65 17.88 -40.52 37.20
C MET A 65 19.21 -40.33 37.95
N ALA A 66 19.93 -39.23 37.68
CA ALA A 66 21.21 -38.93 38.32
C ALA A 66 21.07 -38.65 39.84
N ALA A 67 19.94 -38.07 40.26
CA ALA A 67 19.65 -37.80 41.66
C ALA A 67 18.98 -38.97 42.40
N GLY A 68 18.84 -40.15 41.77
CA GLY A 68 18.17 -41.30 42.36
C GLY A 68 16.66 -41.15 42.57
N ARG A 69 16.03 -40.14 41.96
CA ARG A 69 14.57 -39.89 42.03
C ARG A 69 13.78 -40.65 40.95
N ALA A 70 14.46 -41.32 40.03
CA ALA A 70 13.87 -42.17 39.01
C ALA A 70 14.72 -43.45 38.84
N PRO A 71 14.14 -44.57 38.38
CA PRO A 71 14.89 -45.79 38.10
C PRO A 71 16.07 -45.52 37.16
N PHE A 72 17.25 -46.01 37.54
CA PHE A 72 18.48 -45.82 36.78
C PHE A 72 18.87 -47.11 36.06
N ALA A 73 18.98 -47.03 34.74
CA ALA A 73 19.66 -48.01 33.91
C ALA A 73 20.64 -47.28 32.99
N ILE A 74 21.88 -47.77 32.90
CA ILE A 74 22.95 -47.10 32.13
C ILE A 74 22.54 -46.90 30.66
N ALA A 75 21.89 -47.91 30.06
CA ALA A 75 21.41 -47.84 28.68
C ALA A 75 20.34 -46.74 28.49
N ASP A 76 19.36 -46.66 29.39
CA ASP A 76 18.28 -45.67 29.33
C ASP A 76 18.77 -44.25 29.58
N TYR A 77 19.69 -44.10 30.54
CA TYR A 77 20.35 -42.83 30.83
C TYR A 77 21.13 -42.31 29.61
N ALA A 78 21.93 -43.18 28.99
CA ALA A 78 22.69 -42.83 27.79
C ALA A 78 21.77 -42.52 26.59
N ALA A 79 20.66 -43.25 26.44
CA ALA A 79 19.66 -43.00 25.41
C ALA A 79 18.96 -41.65 25.60
N CYS A 80 18.54 -41.32 26.83
CA CYS A 80 17.91 -40.04 27.15
C CYS A 80 18.84 -38.85 26.85
N ARG A 81 20.13 -38.97 27.19
CA ARG A 81 21.13 -37.93 26.88
C ARG A 81 21.32 -37.75 25.38
N ARG A 82 21.55 -38.83 24.63
CA ARG A 82 21.71 -38.76 23.17
C ARG A 82 20.50 -38.15 22.48
N TYR A 83 19.30 -38.53 22.90
CA TYR A 83 18.07 -38.01 22.31
C TYR A 83 17.83 -36.54 22.67
N ARG A 84 18.12 -36.14 23.91
CA ARG A 84 18.12 -34.71 24.30
C ARG A 84 19.07 -33.90 23.42
N ASP A 85 20.31 -34.37 23.24
CA ASP A 85 21.32 -33.65 22.47
C ASP A 85 20.88 -33.52 21.00
N ALA A 86 20.33 -34.59 20.41
CA ALA A 86 19.72 -34.54 19.07
C ALA A 86 18.54 -33.56 18.96
N LEU A 87 17.71 -33.43 20.00
CA LEU A 87 16.62 -32.44 20.05
C LEU A 87 17.15 -31.00 20.14
N LEU A 88 18.24 -30.78 20.87
CA LEU A 88 18.90 -29.47 20.95
C LEU A 88 19.51 -29.07 19.60
N ASP A 89 20.16 -29.99 18.90
CA ASP A 89 20.67 -29.75 17.55
C ASP A 89 19.53 -29.43 16.58
N ALA A 90 18.44 -30.21 16.64
CA ALA A 90 17.26 -29.98 15.81
C ALA A 90 16.53 -28.67 16.15
N HIS A 91 16.60 -28.21 17.41
CA HIS A 91 16.09 -26.91 17.85
C HIS A 91 16.96 -25.78 17.30
N ALA A 92 18.30 -25.89 17.39
CA ALA A 92 19.22 -24.89 16.85
C ALA A 92 19.02 -24.67 15.34
N LEU A 93 18.81 -25.76 14.59
CA LEU A 93 18.48 -25.67 13.17
C LEU A 93 17.14 -24.97 12.91
N ALA A 94 16.11 -25.30 13.70
CA ALA A 94 14.79 -24.69 13.57
C ALA A 94 14.81 -23.20 13.94
N ASP A 95 15.56 -22.83 14.97
CA ASP A 95 15.72 -21.43 15.38
C ASP A 95 16.47 -20.62 14.31
N ALA A 96 17.54 -21.17 13.73
CA ALA A 96 18.23 -20.55 12.60
C ALA A 96 17.30 -20.33 11.39
N GLN A 97 16.38 -21.26 11.13
CA GLN A 97 15.33 -21.09 10.13
C GLN A 97 14.36 -19.98 10.51
N CYS A 98 13.93 -19.88 11.77
CA CYS A 98 13.07 -18.80 12.26
C CYS A 98 13.75 -17.44 12.09
N VAL A 99 15.05 -17.31 12.35
CA VAL A 99 15.81 -16.07 12.11
C VAL A 99 15.74 -15.66 10.64
N ARG A 100 15.89 -16.61 9.71
CA ARG A 100 15.74 -16.34 8.27
C ARG A 100 14.32 -15.92 7.90
N LEU A 101 13.31 -16.57 8.45
CA LEU A 101 11.89 -16.23 8.23
C LEU A 101 11.56 -14.83 8.76
N ARG A 102 12.07 -14.45 9.93
CA ARG A 102 11.93 -13.09 10.49
C ARG A 102 12.55 -12.05 9.56
N ALA A 103 13.76 -12.30 9.03
CA ALA A 103 14.40 -11.39 8.08
C ALA A 103 13.61 -11.26 6.77
N ALA A 104 13.04 -12.36 6.27
CA ALA A 104 12.16 -12.34 5.11
C ALA A 104 10.87 -11.55 5.37
N LEU A 105 10.23 -11.74 6.52
CA LEU A 105 9.05 -10.99 6.94
C LEU A 105 9.36 -9.48 7.04
N GLN A 106 10.50 -9.12 7.65
CA GLN A 106 10.93 -7.73 7.73
C GLN A 106 11.10 -7.10 6.35
N THR A 107 11.71 -7.83 5.41
CA THR A 107 11.84 -7.38 4.01
C THR A 107 10.47 -7.09 3.37
N LYS A 108 9.44 -7.92 3.65
CA LYS A 108 8.07 -7.69 3.17
C LYS A 108 7.43 -6.45 3.80
N LEU A 109 7.66 -6.21 5.10
CA LEU A 109 7.20 -5.00 5.78
C LEU A 109 7.83 -3.72 5.18
N ASP A 110 9.12 -3.77 4.87
CA ASP A 110 9.84 -2.64 4.26
C ASP A 110 9.34 -2.36 2.83
N GLN A 111 9.01 -3.41 2.06
CA GLN A 111 8.36 -3.30 0.76
C GLN A 111 6.99 -2.64 0.87
N LEU A 112 6.15 -3.07 1.82
CA LEU A 112 4.84 -2.46 2.09
C LEU A 112 4.97 -0.98 2.46
N ALA A 113 5.92 -0.61 3.31
CA ALA A 113 6.18 0.78 3.67
C ALA A 113 6.61 1.61 2.45
N THR A 114 7.43 1.03 1.58
CA THR A 114 7.86 1.68 0.32
C THR A 114 6.67 1.89 -0.63
N THR A 115 5.81 0.90 -0.80
CA THR A 115 4.59 1.03 -1.61
C THR A 115 3.63 2.06 -1.02
N ALA A 116 3.47 2.09 0.32
CA ALA A 116 2.64 3.08 1.00
C ALA A 116 3.12 4.52 0.72
N ARG A 117 4.44 4.76 0.79
CA ARG A 117 5.02 6.07 0.40
C ARG A 117 4.76 6.42 -1.06
N ARG A 118 4.85 5.44 -1.97
CA ARG A 118 4.55 5.64 -3.41
C ARG A 118 3.08 6.02 -3.63
N ILE A 119 2.15 5.40 -2.90
CA ILE A 119 0.72 5.72 -2.92
C ILE A 119 0.50 7.15 -2.43
N ALA A 120 1.00 7.49 -1.23
CA ALA A 120 0.83 8.84 -0.67
C ALA A 120 1.37 9.93 -1.61
N ARG A 121 2.54 9.70 -2.24
CA ARG A 121 3.09 10.62 -3.25
C ARG A 121 2.21 10.73 -4.48
N ASN A 122 1.63 9.63 -4.96
CA ASN A 122 0.75 9.64 -6.11
C ASN A 122 -0.57 10.37 -5.81
N ASP A 123 -1.15 10.14 -4.62
CA ASP A 123 -2.38 10.79 -4.16
C ASP A 123 -2.19 12.31 -4.05
N ALA A 124 -1.10 12.76 -3.42
CA ALA A 124 -0.77 14.19 -3.35
C ALA A 124 -0.65 14.83 -4.75
N GLN A 125 -0.07 14.12 -5.73
CA GLN A 125 0.00 14.60 -7.10
C GLN A 125 -1.35 14.62 -7.82
N ILE A 126 -2.23 13.66 -7.52
CA ILE A 126 -3.60 13.65 -8.03
C ILE A 126 -4.33 14.90 -7.54
N ASP A 127 -4.21 15.24 -6.26
CA ASP A 127 -4.87 16.39 -5.67
C ASP A 127 -4.42 17.71 -6.33
N VAL A 128 -3.10 17.88 -6.51
CA VAL A 128 -2.56 19.07 -7.21
C VAL A 128 -3.08 19.17 -8.65
N VAL A 129 -3.08 18.05 -9.39
CA VAL A 129 -3.54 18.06 -10.79
C VAL A 129 -5.05 18.30 -10.87
N ARG A 130 -5.84 17.70 -9.97
CA ARG A 130 -7.28 17.87 -9.90
C ARG A 130 -7.66 19.32 -9.62
N GLU A 131 -6.97 19.96 -8.68
CA GLU A 131 -7.13 21.39 -8.41
C GLU A 131 -6.78 22.25 -9.64
N ARG A 132 -5.71 21.89 -10.36
CA ARG A 132 -5.34 22.60 -11.59
C ARG A 132 -6.39 22.46 -12.69
N VAL A 133 -6.98 21.28 -12.86
CA VAL A 133 -8.07 21.04 -13.81
C VAL A 133 -9.28 21.90 -13.45
N ARG A 134 -9.67 21.94 -12.17
CA ARG A 134 -10.80 22.77 -11.70
C ARG A 134 -10.59 24.26 -11.99
N ARG A 135 -9.39 24.79 -11.72
CA ARG A 135 -9.07 26.19 -12.03
C ARG A 135 -9.12 26.50 -13.52
N LEU A 136 -8.65 25.58 -14.36
CA LEU A 136 -8.71 25.75 -15.82
C LEU A 136 -10.14 25.70 -16.34
N ALA A 137 -11.00 24.85 -15.77
CA ALA A 137 -12.41 24.81 -16.11
C ALA A 137 -13.09 26.13 -15.76
N ARG A 138 -12.95 26.62 -14.52
CA ARG A 138 -13.52 27.90 -14.08
C ARG A 138 -13.07 29.08 -14.93
N ALA A 139 -11.79 29.13 -15.31
CA ALA A 139 -11.27 30.19 -16.18
C ALA A 139 -11.82 30.11 -17.61
N ALA A 140 -12.10 28.90 -18.10
CA ALA A 140 -12.73 28.71 -19.41
C ALA A 140 -14.23 29.08 -19.37
N ASP A 141 -14.90 28.81 -18.25
CA ASP A 141 -16.30 29.19 -18.05
C ASP A 141 -16.44 30.71 -17.96
N ALA A 142 -15.62 31.39 -17.15
CA ALA A 142 -15.60 32.85 -17.05
C ALA A 142 -15.31 33.52 -18.41
N ALA A 143 -14.32 33.03 -19.16
CA ALA A 143 -14.03 33.56 -20.49
C ALA A 143 -15.15 33.33 -21.50
N ALA A 144 -16.00 32.32 -21.31
CA ALA A 144 -17.17 32.10 -22.15
C ALA A 144 -18.33 33.04 -21.78
N GLU A 145 -18.49 33.33 -20.49
CA GLU A 145 -19.44 34.35 -19.99
C GLU A 145 -19.05 35.74 -20.51
N ASP A 146 -17.77 36.14 -20.40
CA ASP A 146 -17.28 37.43 -20.89
C ASP A 146 -17.58 37.64 -22.39
N VAL A 147 -17.35 36.61 -23.23
CA VAL A 147 -17.65 36.66 -24.67
C VAL A 147 -19.16 36.78 -24.94
N GLN A 148 -19.99 36.09 -24.16
CA GLN A 148 -21.44 36.21 -24.29
C GLN A 148 -21.94 37.60 -23.90
N ASP A 149 -21.39 38.18 -22.84
CA ASP A 149 -21.75 39.53 -22.40
C ASP A 149 -21.36 40.57 -23.46
N GLU A 150 -20.15 40.47 -24.04
CA GLU A 150 -19.71 41.30 -25.16
C GLU A 150 -20.65 41.17 -26.38
N GLU A 151 -21.00 39.95 -26.79
CA GLU A 151 -21.93 39.69 -27.90
C GLU A 151 -23.33 40.27 -27.64
N ILE A 152 -23.83 40.20 -26.40
CA ILE A 152 -25.12 40.78 -26.01
C ILE A 152 -25.07 42.30 -26.06
N GLU A 153 -24.01 42.92 -25.53
CA GLU A 153 -23.84 44.38 -25.55
C GLU A 153 -23.75 44.92 -26.98
N GLU A 154 -22.96 44.28 -27.85
CA GLU A 154 -22.86 44.62 -29.26
C GLU A 154 -24.20 44.46 -29.98
N GLY A 155 -24.93 43.38 -29.71
CA GLY A 155 -26.26 43.15 -30.27
C GLY A 155 -27.28 44.22 -29.85
N VAL A 156 -27.28 44.62 -28.58
CA VAL A 156 -28.13 45.72 -28.06
C VAL A 156 -27.75 47.04 -28.71
N LEU A 157 -26.45 47.34 -28.85
CA LEU A 157 -25.98 48.57 -29.51
C LEU A 157 -26.38 48.60 -30.99
N ALA A 158 -26.17 47.50 -31.72
CA ALA A 158 -26.56 47.39 -33.13
C ALA A 158 -28.08 47.59 -33.31
N HIS A 159 -28.89 47.03 -32.41
CA HIS A 159 -30.34 47.20 -32.47
C HIS A 159 -30.76 48.66 -32.21
N ARG A 160 -30.15 49.33 -31.22
CA ARG A 160 -30.39 50.76 -30.96
C ARG A 160 -29.98 51.65 -32.12
N LEU A 161 -28.85 51.37 -32.76
CA LEU A 161 -28.38 52.12 -33.93
C LEU A 161 -29.31 51.92 -35.14
N ALA A 162 -29.80 50.70 -35.37
CA ALA A 162 -30.78 50.42 -36.43
C ALA A 162 -32.11 51.14 -36.18
N ALA A 163 -32.61 51.13 -34.94
CA ALA A 163 -33.83 51.84 -34.56
C ALA A 163 -33.69 53.36 -34.73
N ALA A 164 -32.54 53.94 -34.36
CA ALA A 164 -32.25 55.36 -34.55
C ALA A 164 -32.21 55.75 -36.03
N ARG A 165 -31.60 54.93 -36.90
CA ARG A 165 -31.57 55.16 -38.36
C ARG A 165 -32.97 55.13 -38.98
N ALA A 166 -33.78 54.14 -38.61
CA ALA A 166 -35.16 54.03 -39.10
C ALA A 166 -36.04 55.20 -38.65
N SER A 167 -35.79 55.79 -37.48
CA SER A 167 -36.52 56.96 -37.00
C SER A 167 -36.07 58.27 -37.66
N THR A 168 -34.80 58.39 -38.06
CA THR A 168 -34.34 59.50 -38.92
C THR A 168 -34.90 59.42 -40.35
N GLU A 169 -35.01 58.22 -40.92
CA GLU A 169 -35.58 58.01 -42.28
C GLU A 169 -37.11 58.22 -42.33
N ALA A 170 -37.82 58.12 -41.21
CA ALA A 170 -39.27 58.34 -41.13
C ALA A 170 -39.68 59.81 -40.91
N CYS A 171 -38.71 60.72 -40.73
CA CYS A 171 -38.94 62.16 -40.52
C CYS A 171 -38.50 63.05 -41.70
N GLU A 172 -38.01 62.46 -42.80
CA GLU A 172 -37.84 63.11 -44.12
C GLU A 172 -39.05 62.84 -45.01
#